data_AF-A0A3M7PZX0-F1
#
_entry.id   AF-A0A3M7PZX0-F1
#
_cell.length_a   1.000
_cell.length_b   1.000
_cell.length_c   1.000
_cell.angle_alpha   90.00
_cell.angle_beta   90.00
_cell.angle_gamma   90.00
#
_symmetry.space_group_name_H-M   'P 1'
#
loop_
_entity.id
_entity.type
_entity.pdbx_description
1 polymer ?
#
loop_
_entity_poly.entity_id
_entity_poly.type
_entity_poly.pdbx_seq_one_letter_code
_entity_poly.pdbx_strand_id
1 'polypeptide(L)'
;MNEKHVCQKRKCISLEVKIDIIKKHTEQKITTSKLAKEYNVNASTISTILSSKAKILEHYEKNLARPDKKLSIATNNPVEQESDTEIEEQQDANKQMIILISFTKQPSVTDFFQKN
;
A
#
# COMPACT_ATOMS: atom_id res chain seq x y z
N MET A 1 -27.42 -12.38 34.86
CA MET A 1 -27.73 -13.14 33.63
C MET A 1 -26.46 -13.13 32.78
N ASN A 2 -25.84 -14.29 32.55
CA ASN A 2 -24.60 -14.35 31.77
C ASN A 2 -24.95 -14.55 30.31
N GLU A 3 -24.98 -13.46 29.56
CA GLU A 3 -25.13 -13.48 28.12
C GLU A 3 -23.89 -14.14 27.52
N LYS A 4 -24.06 -15.34 26.96
CA LYS A 4 -23.00 -16.05 26.26
C LYS A 4 -22.71 -15.30 24.95
N HIS A 5 -21.59 -14.60 24.88
CA HIS A 5 -21.08 -14.06 23.62
C HIS A 5 -20.85 -15.22 22.65
N VAL A 6 -21.70 -15.32 21.62
CA VAL A 6 -21.50 -16.29 20.53
C VAL A 6 -20.32 -15.81 19.71
N CYS A 7 -19.21 -16.55 19.75
CA CYS A 7 -18.07 -16.32 18.87
C CYS A 7 -18.49 -16.54 17.41
N GLN A 8 -18.62 -15.47 16.63
CA GLN A 8 -18.89 -15.58 15.20
C GLN A 8 -17.69 -16.21 14.49
N LYS A 9 -17.96 -17.21 13.64
CA LYS A 9 -16.92 -17.85 12.82
C LYS A 9 -16.37 -16.84 11.81
N ARG A 10 -15.04 -16.77 11.69
CA ARG A 10 -14.38 -15.92 10.70
C ARG A 10 -14.66 -16.44 9.30
N LYS A 11 -14.93 -15.52 8.37
CA LYS A 11 -15.06 -15.83 6.93
C LYS A 11 -13.71 -16.32 6.42
N CYS A 12 -13.69 -17.39 5.63
CA CYS A 12 -12.48 -17.83 4.94
C CYS A 12 -12.34 -17.09 3.60
N ILE A 13 -11.10 -16.83 3.19
CA ILE A 13 -10.76 -16.24 1.89
C ILE A 13 -10.03 -17.32 1.07
N SER A 14 -10.48 -17.55 -0.16
CA SER A 14 -9.89 -18.57 -1.04
C SER A 14 -8.46 -18.20 -1.46
N LEU A 15 -7.72 -19.18 -1.97
CA LEU A 15 -6.34 -18.97 -2.38
C LEU A 15 -6.25 -18.09 -3.63
N GLU A 16 -7.16 -18.23 -4.60
CA GLU A 16 -7.14 -17.40 -5.82
C GLU A 16 -7.34 -15.91 -5.49
N VAL A 17 -8.30 -15.60 -4.60
CA VAL A 17 -8.59 -14.21 -4.21
C VAL A 17 -7.38 -13.55 -3.56
N LYS A 18 -6.60 -14.29 -2.75
CA LYS A 18 -5.37 -13.76 -2.15
C LYS A 18 -4.33 -13.43 -3.23
N ILE A 19 -4.21 -14.27 -4.25
CA ILE A 19 -3.30 -14.05 -5.39
C ILE A 19 -3.73 -12.83 -6.20
N ASP A 20 -5.03 -12.66 -6.46
CA ASP A 20 -5.54 -11.52 -7.21
C ASP A 20 -5.33 -10.19 -6.47
N ILE A 21 -5.50 -10.19 -5.15
CA ILE A 21 -5.17 -9.04 -4.28
C ILE A 21 -3.67 -8.70 -4.41
N ILE A 22 -2.79 -9.71 -4.36
CA ILE A 22 -1.35 -9.53 -4.52
C ILE A 22 -1.04 -8.92 -5.89
N LYS A 23 -1.58 -9.48 -6.98
CA LYS A 23 -1.36 -8.99 -8.36
C LYS A 23 -1.81 -7.56 -8.53
N LYS A 24 -3.02 -7.21 -8.09
CA LYS A 24 -3.52 -5.83 -8.16
C LYS A 24 -2.66 -4.85 -7.37
N HIS A 25 -2.15 -5.26 -6.21
CA HIS A 25 -1.25 -4.40 -5.43
C HIS A 25 0.11 -4.24 -6.10
N THR A 26 0.67 -5.28 -6.71
CA THR A 26 2.00 -5.24 -7.32
C THR A 26 2.01 -4.61 -8.70
N GLU A 27 1.08 -5.00 -9.56
CA GLU A 27 1.01 -4.60 -10.98
C GLU A 27 0.31 -3.24 -11.13
N GLN A 28 -0.78 -3.01 -10.39
CA GLN A 28 -1.61 -1.80 -10.52
C GLN A 28 -1.36 -0.78 -9.40
N LYS A 29 -0.47 -1.09 -8.44
CA LYS A 29 -0.13 -0.24 -7.28
C LYS A 29 -1.35 0.28 -6.52
N ILE A 30 -2.42 -0.50 -6.51
CA ILE A 30 -3.66 -0.14 -5.82
C ILE A 30 -3.42 -0.12 -4.31
N THR A 31 -3.91 0.94 -3.66
CA THR A 31 -3.80 1.10 -2.21
C THR A 31 -4.63 0.06 -1.45
N THR A 32 -4.17 -0.30 -0.26
CA THR A 32 -4.83 -1.28 0.63
C THR A 32 -6.27 -0.91 0.95
N SER A 33 -6.56 0.39 1.12
CA SER A 33 -7.90 0.92 1.37
C SER A 33 -8.86 0.70 0.20
N LYS A 34 -8.39 0.76 -1.05
CA LYS A 34 -9.23 0.50 -2.23
C LYS A 34 -9.50 -0.99 -2.38
N LEU A 35 -8.49 -1.84 -2.17
CA LEU A 35 -8.62 -3.30 -2.18
C LEU A 35 -9.58 -3.80 -1.11
N ALA A 36 -9.53 -3.23 0.10
CA ALA A 36 -10.45 -3.57 1.19
C ALA A 36 -11.92 -3.38 0.79
N LYS A 37 -12.22 -2.27 0.09
CA LYS A 37 -13.58 -1.96 -0.40
C LYS A 37 -14.00 -2.87 -1.56
N GLU A 38 -13.11 -3.10 -2.53
CA GLU A 38 -13.39 -3.92 -3.71
C GLU A 38 -13.70 -5.38 -3.34
N TYR A 39 -12.93 -5.95 -2.41
CA TYR A 39 -13.07 -7.34 -1.99
C TYR A 39 -13.94 -7.52 -0.73
N ASN A 40 -14.49 -6.43 -0.18
CA ASN A 40 -15.30 -6.45 1.05
C ASN A 40 -14.61 -7.15 2.24
N VAL A 41 -13.31 -6.88 2.40
CA VAL A 41 -12.48 -7.44 3.46
C VAL A 41 -11.84 -6.32 4.28
N ASN A 42 -11.57 -6.60 5.55
CA ASN A 42 -10.95 -5.61 6.42
C ASN A 42 -9.54 -5.25 5.92
N ALA A 43 -9.15 -3.98 6.06
CA ALA A 43 -7.82 -3.51 5.68
C ALA A 43 -6.69 -4.28 6.40
N SER A 44 -6.91 -4.69 7.66
CA SER A 44 -5.98 -5.55 8.41
C SER A 44 -5.79 -6.92 7.76
N THR A 45 -6.85 -7.45 7.13
CA THR A 45 -6.78 -8.72 6.40
C THR A 45 -6.01 -8.55 5.10
N ILE A 46 -6.21 -7.44 4.38
CA ILE A 46 -5.39 -7.10 3.20
C ILE A 46 -3.91 -7.01 3.58
N SER A 47 -3.58 -6.28 4.65
CA SER A 47 -2.20 -6.17 5.15
C SER A 47 -1.59 -7.55 5.45
N THR A 48 -2.33 -8.41 6.15
CA THR A 48 -1.87 -9.78 6.46
C THR A 48 -1.59 -10.60 5.19
N ILE A 49 -2.45 -10.48 4.17
CA ILE A 49 -2.25 -11.16 2.87
C ILE A 49 -0.97 -10.67 2.19
N LEU A 50 -0.74 -9.36 2.17
CA LEU A 50 0.45 -8.78 1.55
C LEU A 50 1.74 -9.16 2.30
N SER A 51 1.73 -9.17 3.64
CA SER A 51 2.87 -9.61 4.44
C SER A 51 3.19 -11.10 4.28
N SER A 52 2.20 -11.92 3.92
CA SER A 52 2.36 -13.37 3.69
C SER A 52 2.48 -13.75 2.21
N LYS A 53 2.72 -12.78 1.31
CA LYS A 53 2.80 -12.94 -0.15
C LYS A 53 3.63 -14.16 -0.60
N ALA A 54 4.87 -14.28 -0.12
CA ALA A 54 5.77 -15.36 -0.54
C ALA A 54 5.20 -16.75 -0.20
N LYS A 55 4.66 -16.92 1.00
CA LYS A 55 4.05 -18.18 1.46
C LYS A 55 2.80 -18.55 0.66
N ILE A 56 2.01 -17.55 0.29
CA ILE A 56 0.79 -17.73 -0.51
C ILE A 56 1.15 -18.19 -1.93
N LEU A 57 2.19 -17.59 -2.54
CA LEU A 57 2.66 -17.96 -3.89
C LEU A 57 3.23 -19.38 -3.92
N GLU A 58 4.10 -19.74 -2.96
CA GLU A 58 4.66 -21.08 -2.85
C GLU A 58 3.56 -22.15 -2.67
N HIS A 59 2.56 -21.86 -1.84
CA HIS A 59 1.43 -22.76 -1.65
C HIS A 59 0.62 -22.91 -2.95
N TYR A 60 0.41 -21.83 -3.70
CA TYR A 60 -0.29 -21.89 -4.98
C TYR A 60 0.45 -22.77 -6.01
N GLU A 61 1.76 -22.60 -6.15
CA GLU A 61 2.60 -23.41 -7.06
C GLU A 61 2.58 -24.91 -6.68
N LYS A 62 2.66 -25.22 -5.38
CA LYS A 62 2.56 -26.61 -4.90
C LYS A 62 1.21 -27.27 -5.21
N ASN A 63 0.13 -26.49 -5.27
CA ASN A 63 -1.18 -27.00 -5.68
C ASN A 63 -1.28 -27.24 -7.19
N LEU A 64 -0.54 -26.48 -8.01
CA LEU A 64 -0.43 -26.70 -9.46
C LEU A 64 0.45 -27.91 -9.80
N ALA A 65 1.44 -28.25 -8.96
CA ALA A 65 2.32 -29.39 -9.14
C ALA A 65 1.66 -30.75 -8.86
N ARG A 66 0.37 -30.77 -8.45
CA ARG A 66 -0.42 -32.00 -8.36
C ARG A 66 -0.84 -32.41 -9.79
N PRO A 67 -0.58 -33.65 -10.24
CA PRO A 67 -0.56 -34.01 -11.67
C PRO A 67 -1.90 -33.93 -12.44
N ASP A 68 -2.99 -33.44 -11.87
CA ASP A 68 -4.32 -33.63 -12.48
C ASP A 68 -4.94 -32.43 -13.19
N LYS A 69 -4.35 -31.22 -13.18
CA LYS A 69 -4.94 -30.07 -13.92
C LYS A 69 -3.87 -29.16 -14.52
N LYS A 70 -3.52 -29.43 -15.78
CA LYS A 70 -2.69 -28.54 -16.62
C LYS A 70 -3.46 -27.25 -16.91
N LEU A 71 -3.07 -26.15 -16.28
CA LEU A 71 -3.22 -24.81 -16.88
C LEU A 71 -1.82 -24.32 -17.25
N SER A 72 -1.54 -24.29 -18.55
CA SER A 72 -0.30 -23.76 -19.09
C SER A 72 -0.30 -22.24 -18.94
N ILE A 73 0.47 -21.73 -17.99
CA ILE A 73 0.95 -20.35 -18.01
C ILE A 73 2.43 -20.41 -18.34
N ALA A 74 2.74 -20.08 -19.59
CA ALA A 74 4.09 -19.98 -20.09
C ALA A 74 4.83 -18.87 -19.34
N THR A 75 5.86 -19.29 -18.62
CA THR A 75 6.93 -18.47 -18.08
C THR A 75 7.65 -17.74 -19.19
N ASN A 76 7.70 -16.41 -19.10
CA ASN A 76 8.86 -15.64 -19.54
C ASN A 76 9.42 -14.94 -18.29
N ASN A 77 10.58 -15.43 -17.86
CA ASN A 77 11.51 -14.87 -16.85
C ASN A 77 12.75 -14.35 -17.62
N PRO A 78 13.76 -13.68 -17.01
CA PRO A 78 13.86 -12.95 -15.73
C PRO A 78 14.50 -11.53 -15.95
N VAL A 79 15.08 -10.91 -14.90
CA VAL A 79 16.00 -9.72 -14.89
C VAL A 79 15.26 -8.38 -14.62
N GLU A 80 15.55 -7.54 -13.62
CA GLU A 80 16.71 -7.30 -12.75
C GLU A 80 16.26 -7.23 -11.27
N GLN A 81 17.17 -7.65 -10.40
CA GLN A 81 17.15 -7.33 -8.98
C GLN A 81 17.97 -6.05 -8.80
N GLU A 82 17.32 -4.94 -8.50
CA GLU A 82 17.97 -3.85 -7.78
C GLU A 82 17.10 -3.45 -6.59
N SER A 83 17.64 -3.79 -5.42
CA SER A 83 17.37 -3.13 -4.17
C SER A 83 17.51 -1.62 -4.36
N ASP A 84 16.56 -0.86 -3.84
CA ASP A 84 16.90 0.09 -2.79
C ASP A 84 15.66 0.38 -1.94
N THR A 85 15.87 0.13 -0.66
CA THR A 85 15.11 0.62 0.48
C THR A 85 14.96 2.13 0.43
N GLU A 86 13.74 2.62 0.50
CA GLU A 86 13.27 3.73 1.36
C GLU A 86 11.90 4.16 0.87
N ILE A 87 10.84 3.69 1.54
CA ILE A 87 9.61 4.48 1.60
C ILE A 87 9.28 4.65 3.07
N GLU A 88 9.90 5.72 3.56
CA GLU A 88 9.64 6.45 4.77
C GLU A 88 8.13 6.72 4.92
N GLU A 89 7.63 6.28 6.07
CA GLU A 89 6.64 6.92 6.93
C GLU A 89 5.80 8.07 6.35
N GLN A 90 4.48 7.86 6.38
CA GLN A 90 3.48 8.91 6.23
C GLN A 90 3.68 10.05 7.25
N GLN A 91 3.95 11.26 6.75
CA GLN A 91 3.56 12.52 7.37
C GLN A 91 2.96 13.39 6.25
N ASP A 92 1.64 13.41 6.10
CA ASP A 92 0.71 14.30 6.80
C ASP A 92 1.02 15.79 6.65
N ALA A 93 0.03 16.48 6.06
CA ALA A 93 -0.20 17.92 5.99
C ALA A 93 0.89 18.87 5.44
N ASN A 94 0.63 19.39 4.24
CA ASN A 94 0.61 20.84 3.97
C ASN A 94 1.95 21.63 4.13
N LYS A 95 2.98 21.29 3.33
CA LYS A 95 4.29 21.99 3.31
C LYS A 95 4.52 22.97 2.14
N GLN A 96 3.51 23.27 1.34
CA GLN A 96 3.66 24.06 0.10
C GLN A 96 3.19 25.52 0.21
N MET A 97 2.81 26.04 1.39
CA MET A 97 2.24 27.40 1.50
C MET A 97 2.90 28.34 2.53
N ILE A 98 3.95 27.93 3.25
CA ILE A 98 4.58 28.78 4.29
C ILE A 98 5.88 29.47 3.86
N ILE A 99 6.58 29.01 2.82
CA ILE A 99 7.91 29.55 2.48
C ILE A 99 7.87 30.72 1.48
N LEU A 100 6.76 30.95 0.77
CA LEU A 100 6.74 31.94 -0.33
C LEU A 100 6.27 33.36 0.05
N ILE A 101 5.79 33.61 1.27
CA ILE A 101 5.08 34.87 1.57
C ILE A 101 5.90 35.84 2.46
N SER A 102 6.97 35.41 3.14
CA SER A 102 7.53 36.20 4.24
C SER A 102 8.72 37.11 3.96
N PHE A 103 9.39 37.11 2.80
CA PHE A 103 10.50 38.08 2.60
C PHE A 103 10.61 38.62 1.17
N THR A 104 9.55 39.28 0.69
CA THR A 104 9.68 40.36 -0.30
C THR A 104 10.40 41.54 0.36
N LYS A 105 11.73 41.56 0.28
CA LYS A 105 12.55 42.72 0.62
C LYS A 105 12.32 43.81 -0.45
N GLN A 106 11.41 44.74 -0.15
CA GLN A 106 11.25 45.98 -0.91
C GLN A 106 12.33 47.00 -0.45
N PRO A 107 13.00 47.73 -1.35
CA PRO A 107 13.83 48.87 -1.01
C PRO A 107 13.00 50.16 -1.00
N SER A 108 13.22 51.06 -0.04
CA SER A 108 12.79 52.45 -0.17
C SER A 108 13.88 53.41 0.31
N VAL A 109 14.26 54.28 -0.61
CA VAL A 109 15.01 55.52 -0.44
C VAL A 109 14.04 56.58 0.09
N THR A 110 14.54 57.58 0.84
CA THR A 110 13.85 58.68 1.57
C THR A 110 13.51 58.29 3.02
N ASP A 111 14.04 58.92 4.08
CA ASP A 111 14.10 60.35 4.43
C ASP A 111 15.39 60.60 5.24
N PHE A 112 16.33 61.51 4.94
CA PHE A 112 16.25 62.97 4.82
C PHE A 112 15.46 63.64 5.97
N PHE A 113 16.21 64.27 6.89
CA PHE A 113 15.85 65.37 7.80
C PHE A 113 15.42 65.10 9.26
N GLN A 114 15.77 66.12 10.07
CA GLN A 114 15.40 66.41 11.47
C GLN A 114 16.28 65.77 12.57
N LYS A 115 17.37 66.40 13.02
CA LYS A 115 17.47 67.60 13.89
C LYS A 115 17.04 67.33 15.34
N ASN A 116 18.03 67.03 16.19
CA ASN A 116 18.42 67.85 17.36
C ASN A 116 19.69 67.28 18.00
#